data_AF-A0A1J4WRN4-F1
#
_entry.id   AF-A0A1J4WRN4-F1
#
_cell.length_a   1.000
_cell.length_b   1.000
_cell.length_c   1.000
_cell.angle_alpha   90.00
_cell.angle_beta   90.00
_cell.angle_gamma   90.00
#
_symmetry.space_group_name_H-M   'P 1'
#
loop_
_entity.id
_entity.type
_entity.pdbx_description
1 polymer ?
#
loop_
_entity_poly.entity_id
_entity_poly.type
_entity_poly.pdbx_seq_one_letter_code
_entity_poly.pdbx_strand_id
1 'polypeptide(L)'
;MTKSLQAQLNSLPKTAGIYKFLDDKKIVLYVGKAKNLRARVGSYFKQNAEISLAKQDMLFRIKDIQTIPATTEEEALILEAMNIKKYKPPYNVVLKDDKDYSFVKIDMKQEYPTVTIVRRPALEEAGRPNSKSKFKLYGPFTSAYALQENLRFLRRIFPFRKRVKALTKFEKDLLEKRSIGAVPASRVEYLDMIKRLMKIIEGHTSAVQRDLKKKMHAFSKAKQYEQAASVRNQIQWLDIFSNRQKIVSAKEYLERTMPRVDTTNNALADIQRALKLKNIPHRIEGYDISNIQGEFSVGSMVVFTDAKPDKSEYRKFKIKSVSGADDFASLAEVLQRRFRHHGWNQPNLVLLDGGKGQLSAVLNLSPFTKGKTRSHLSPFTKGKTRSHLSPFTKGEIKRGLLRSSMDIHPNQFIAIAKKKEQIFQGKNAHLINLSPSSPASQLLQRVRDEAHRFAQKYYHTLHSKSYDKNKIRKTRTKKAQSAQNES
;
A
#
# COMPACT_ATOMS: atom_id res chain seq x y z
N MET A 1 -12.31 19.68 -38.48
CA MET A 1 -10.88 19.35 -38.29
C MET A 1 -10.05 20.28 -39.16
N THR A 2 -8.95 20.87 -38.67
CA THR A 2 -8.16 21.82 -39.48
C THR A 2 -7.33 21.08 -40.53
N LYS A 3 -7.10 21.68 -41.72
CA LYS A 3 -6.29 21.07 -42.80
C LYS A 3 -4.88 20.67 -42.33
N SER A 4 -4.29 21.44 -41.42
CA SER A 4 -2.97 21.17 -40.82
C SER A 4 -2.94 19.89 -39.98
N LEU A 5 -3.95 19.65 -39.14
CA LEU A 5 -4.02 18.45 -38.29
C LEU A 5 -4.21 17.16 -39.12
N GLN A 6 -4.96 17.27 -40.22
CA GLN A 6 -5.14 16.16 -41.16
C GLN A 6 -3.83 15.76 -41.85
N ALA A 7 -3.00 16.74 -42.23
CA ALA A 7 -1.68 16.48 -42.80
C ALA A 7 -0.75 15.80 -41.77
N GLN A 8 -0.76 16.25 -40.52
CA GLN A 8 0.00 15.61 -39.44
C GLN A 8 -0.39 14.15 -39.24
N LEU A 9 -1.69 13.83 -39.20
CA LEU A 9 -2.20 12.47 -39.07
C LEU A 9 -1.68 11.52 -40.16
N ASN A 10 -1.66 11.99 -41.41
CA ASN A 10 -1.17 11.20 -42.53
C ASN A 10 0.35 10.95 -42.44
N SER A 11 1.10 11.88 -41.86
CA SER A 11 2.57 11.79 -41.69
C SER A 11 3.03 10.89 -40.52
N LEU A 12 2.14 10.48 -39.62
CA LEU A 12 2.51 9.73 -38.41
C LEU A 12 3.20 8.39 -38.72
N PRO A 13 4.21 7.97 -37.94
CA PRO A 13 4.89 6.71 -38.19
C PRO A 13 3.98 5.49 -37.97
N LYS A 14 4.26 4.39 -38.70
CA LYS A 14 3.59 3.07 -38.51
C LYS A 14 4.27 2.21 -37.43
N THR A 15 5.19 2.78 -36.66
CA THR A 15 5.96 2.09 -35.62
C THR A 15 5.26 2.14 -34.26
N ALA A 16 5.77 1.35 -33.31
CA ALA A 16 5.44 1.49 -31.90
C ALA A 16 6.00 2.80 -31.34
N GLY A 17 5.41 3.29 -30.25
CA GLY A 17 5.87 4.49 -29.56
C GLY A 17 4.78 5.17 -28.75
N ILE A 18 5.03 6.43 -28.40
CA ILE A 18 4.06 7.29 -27.72
C ILE A 18 3.66 8.48 -28.58
N TYR A 19 2.45 8.97 -28.37
CA TYR A 19 1.94 10.20 -28.97
C TYR A 19 1.48 11.16 -27.88
N LYS A 20 1.50 12.44 -28.21
CA LYS A 20 1.05 13.54 -27.36
C LYS A 20 0.06 14.39 -28.13
N PHE A 21 -1.02 14.76 -27.48
CA PHE A 21 -1.94 15.80 -27.97
C PHE A 21 -1.63 17.10 -27.27
N LEU A 22 -1.50 18.17 -28.03
CA LEU A 22 -1.20 19.49 -27.53
C LEU A 22 -2.24 20.52 -28.00
N ASP A 23 -2.45 21.56 -27.21
CA ASP A 23 -3.26 22.72 -27.59
C ASP A 23 -2.47 23.75 -28.42
N ASP A 24 -3.10 24.89 -28.69
CA ASP A 24 -2.51 26.04 -29.38
C ASP A 24 -1.30 26.61 -28.65
N LYS A 25 -1.30 26.56 -27.32
CA LYS A 25 -0.21 27.02 -26.44
C LYS A 25 0.88 25.98 -26.21
N LYS A 26 0.87 24.86 -26.95
CA LYS A 26 1.80 23.72 -26.80
C LYS A 26 1.74 23.04 -25.43
N ILE A 27 0.63 23.17 -24.70
CA ILE A 27 0.39 22.44 -23.44
C ILE A 27 -0.01 21.01 -23.79
N VAL A 28 0.62 20.03 -23.15
CA VAL A 28 0.31 18.61 -23.37
C VAL A 28 -1.02 18.26 -22.69
N LEU A 29 -2.05 18.01 -23.50
CA LEU A 29 -3.40 17.64 -23.09
C LEU A 29 -3.51 16.16 -22.73
N TYR A 30 -2.82 15.29 -23.49
CA TYR A 30 -2.87 13.84 -23.34
C TYR A 30 -1.59 13.18 -23.84
N VAL A 31 -1.22 12.05 -23.24
CA VAL A 31 -0.13 11.17 -23.68
C VAL A 31 -0.67 9.74 -23.76
N GLY A 32 -0.39 9.04 -24.86
CA GLY A 32 -0.75 7.62 -24.99
C GLY A 32 0.30 6.80 -25.71
N LYS A 33 0.32 5.49 -25.50
CA LYS A 33 1.15 4.53 -26.26
C LYS A 33 0.40 3.82 -27.37
N ALA A 34 1.12 3.34 -28.38
CA ALA A 34 0.59 2.58 -29.50
C ALA A 34 1.60 1.55 -30.03
N LYS A 35 1.10 0.39 -30.50
CA LYS A 35 1.89 -0.52 -31.34
C LYS A 35 2.08 0.03 -32.76
N ASN A 36 1.13 0.84 -33.22
CA ASN A 36 1.16 1.55 -34.49
C ASN A 36 0.60 2.95 -34.28
N LEU A 37 1.46 3.95 -34.29
CA LEU A 37 1.12 5.34 -33.96
C LEU A 37 0.07 5.91 -34.93
N ARG A 38 0.25 5.74 -36.24
CA ARG A 38 -0.71 6.21 -37.26
C ARG A 38 -2.11 5.63 -37.06
N ALA A 39 -2.22 4.31 -36.93
CA ALA A 39 -3.52 3.63 -36.76
C ALA A 39 -4.19 4.02 -35.43
N ARG A 40 -3.42 4.09 -34.35
CA ARG A 40 -3.94 4.41 -33.02
C ARG A 40 -4.42 5.85 -32.94
N VAL A 41 -3.62 6.81 -33.38
CA VAL A 41 -3.99 8.23 -33.35
C VAL A 41 -5.15 8.50 -34.30
N GLY A 42 -5.14 7.91 -35.50
CA GLY A 42 -6.26 8.01 -36.45
C GLY A 42 -7.59 7.50 -35.88
N SER A 43 -7.57 6.50 -35.00
CA SER A 43 -8.79 5.97 -34.37
C SER A 43 -9.55 6.98 -33.51
N TYR A 44 -8.89 8.03 -33.02
CA TYR A 44 -9.55 9.08 -32.23
C TYR A 44 -10.45 9.99 -33.07
N PHE A 45 -10.21 10.04 -34.37
CA PHE A 45 -10.88 10.97 -35.29
C PHE A 45 -11.83 10.27 -36.27
N LYS A 46 -12.01 8.96 -36.15
CA LYS A 46 -13.06 8.23 -36.87
C LYS A 46 -14.41 8.49 -36.19
N GLN A 47 -15.44 8.78 -36.98
CA GLN A 47 -16.82 8.82 -36.49
C GLN A 47 -17.24 7.39 -36.12
N ASN A 48 -17.34 7.11 -34.81
CA ASN A 48 -18.04 5.95 -34.27
C ASN A 48 -18.47 6.23 -32.82
N ALA A 49 -19.57 5.55 -32.44
CA ALA A 49 -20.46 5.78 -31.30
C ALA A 49 -19.81 5.95 -29.91
N GLU A 50 -20.54 6.68 -29.04
CA GLU A 50 -20.32 6.84 -27.58
C GLU A 50 -18.93 7.32 -27.15
N ILE A 51 -18.52 8.50 -27.61
CA ILE A 51 -17.32 9.19 -27.09
C ILE A 51 -17.71 9.95 -25.82
N SER A 52 -17.03 9.69 -24.70
CA SER A 52 -17.26 10.42 -23.45
C SER A 52 -17.03 11.93 -23.58
N LEU A 53 -17.76 12.73 -22.80
CA LEU A 53 -17.68 14.20 -22.81
C LEU A 53 -16.23 14.72 -22.66
N ALA A 54 -15.44 14.11 -21.76
CA ALA A 54 -14.03 14.48 -21.57
C ALA A 54 -13.17 14.21 -22.81
N LYS A 55 -13.46 13.15 -23.56
CA LYS A 55 -12.72 12.81 -24.79
C LYS A 55 -13.15 13.71 -25.95
N GLN A 56 -14.41 14.14 -26.00
CA GLN A 56 -14.88 15.15 -26.96
C GLN A 56 -14.21 16.52 -26.72
N ASP A 57 -14.20 17.01 -25.49
CA ASP A 57 -13.52 18.27 -25.10
C ASP A 57 -12.02 18.21 -25.41
N MET A 58 -11.36 17.09 -25.09
CA MET A 58 -9.96 16.89 -25.46
C MET A 58 -9.75 17.04 -26.97
N LEU A 59 -10.52 16.31 -27.78
CA LEU A 59 -10.39 16.30 -29.25
C LEU A 59 -10.61 17.69 -29.85
N PHE A 60 -11.54 18.47 -29.28
CA PHE A 60 -11.80 19.85 -29.70
C PHE A 60 -10.59 20.78 -29.47
N ARG A 61 -9.85 20.56 -28.38
CA ARG A 61 -8.69 21.39 -28.00
C ARG A 61 -7.39 21.02 -28.72
N ILE A 62 -7.31 19.87 -29.40
CA ILE A 62 -6.08 19.44 -30.08
C ILE A 62 -5.78 20.40 -31.24
N LYS A 63 -4.56 20.95 -31.22
CA LYS A 63 -3.99 21.75 -32.31
C LYS A 63 -2.71 21.16 -32.89
N ASP A 64 -2.04 20.28 -32.13
CA ASP A 64 -0.78 19.67 -32.55
C ASP A 64 -0.66 18.23 -32.02
N ILE A 65 0.03 17.37 -32.79
CA ILE A 65 0.30 15.98 -32.46
C ILE A 65 1.80 15.73 -32.54
N GLN A 66 2.41 15.34 -31.41
CA GLN A 66 3.81 14.94 -31.36
C GLN A 66 3.92 13.43 -31.14
N THR A 67 4.95 12.80 -31.70
CA THR A 67 5.25 11.39 -31.45
C THR A 67 6.69 11.17 -31.05
N ILE A 68 6.91 10.13 -30.23
CA ILE A 68 8.24 9.63 -29.89
C ILE A 68 8.20 8.13 -30.23
N PRO A 69 8.87 7.71 -31.32
CA PRO A 69 8.93 6.30 -31.69
C PRO A 69 9.67 5.50 -30.61
N ALA A 70 9.25 4.26 -30.41
CA ALA A 70 9.89 3.30 -29.53
C ALA A 70 10.19 2.04 -30.33
N THR A 71 11.29 1.37 -29.99
CA THR A 71 11.68 0.10 -30.62
C THR A 71 10.93 -1.10 -30.06
N THR A 72 10.44 -1.03 -28.82
CA THR A 72 9.62 -2.09 -28.22
C THR A 72 8.36 -1.55 -27.52
N GLU A 73 7.41 -2.43 -27.24
CA GLU A 73 6.19 -2.08 -26.50
C GLU A 73 6.49 -1.70 -25.04
N GLU A 74 7.50 -2.32 -24.45
CA GLU A 74 7.98 -2.04 -23.10
C GLU A 74 8.61 -0.65 -23.04
N GLU A 75 9.42 -0.29 -24.03
CA GLU A 75 9.99 1.06 -24.13
C GLU A 75 8.88 2.11 -24.28
N ALA A 76 7.88 1.86 -25.13
CA ALA A 76 6.72 2.74 -25.27
C ALA A 76 5.95 2.91 -23.95
N LEU A 77 5.80 1.83 -23.17
CA LEU A 77 5.16 1.86 -21.86
C LEU A 77 5.93 2.73 -20.84
N ILE A 78 7.26 2.59 -20.81
CA ILE A 78 8.12 3.39 -19.93
C ILE A 78 8.06 4.87 -20.33
N LEU A 79 8.20 5.16 -21.62
CA LEU A 79 8.13 6.52 -22.15
C LEU A 79 6.78 7.19 -21.85
N GLU A 80 5.67 6.46 -22.00
CA GLU A 80 4.33 6.96 -21.69
C GLU A 80 4.24 7.41 -20.23
N ALA A 81 4.61 6.54 -19.30
CA ALA A 81 4.54 6.83 -17.88
C ALA A 81 5.45 8.00 -17.47
N MET A 82 6.65 8.11 -18.05
CA MET A 82 7.56 9.23 -17.80
C MET A 82 6.97 10.55 -18.30
N ASN A 83 6.34 10.55 -19.48
CA ASN A 83 5.76 11.77 -20.07
C ASN A 83 4.47 12.18 -19.35
N ILE A 84 3.62 11.24 -18.94
CA ILE A 84 2.45 11.58 -18.10
C ILE A 84 2.90 12.20 -16.78
N LYS A 85 3.95 11.67 -16.14
CA LYS A 85 4.49 12.24 -14.90
C LYS A 85 5.12 13.62 -15.10
N LYS A 86 5.84 13.82 -16.21
CA LYS A 86 6.51 15.08 -16.54
C LYS A 86 5.49 16.20 -16.80
N TYR A 87 4.46 15.93 -17.60
CA TYR A 87 3.54 16.97 -18.07
C TYR A 87 2.21 17.03 -17.30
N LYS A 88 1.88 16.01 -16.50
CA LYS A 88 0.60 15.86 -15.76
C LYS A 88 -0.64 16.23 -16.62
N PRO A 89 -0.74 15.68 -17.84
CA PRO A 89 -1.70 16.11 -18.85
C PRO A 89 -3.16 15.96 -18.40
N PRO A 90 -4.04 16.96 -18.58
CA PRO A 90 -5.38 17.02 -18.00
C PRO A 90 -6.32 15.86 -18.36
N TYR A 91 -6.13 15.16 -19.49
CA TYR A 91 -7.02 14.07 -19.90
C TYR A 91 -6.50 12.65 -19.58
N ASN A 92 -5.26 12.48 -19.08
CA ASN A 92 -4.80 11.17 -18.61
C ASN A 92 -5.38 10.86 -17.22
N VAL A 93 -6.34 9.95 -17.10
CA VAL A 93 -6.91 9.62 -15.77
C VAL A 93 -5.95 8.76 -14.93
N VAL A 94 -5.16 7.92 -15.61
CA VAL A 94 -4.19 6.99 -14.99
C VAL A 94 -2.79 7.59 -15.10
N LEU A 95 -1.94 7.30 -14.12
CA LEU A 95 -0.53 7.73 -14.02
C LEU A 95 -0.27 9.22 -13.67
N LYS A 96 -1.30 9.96 -13.24
CA LYS A 96 -1.18 11.34 -12.73
C LYS A 96 -0.74 11.45 -11.27
N ASP A 97 -1.08 10.45 -10.45
CA ASP A 97 -0.81 10.48 -9.01
C ASP A 97 0.70 10.59 -8.75
N ASP A 98 1.10 11.30 -7.69
CA ASP A 98 2.49 11.40 -7.23
C ASP A 98 3.06 10.07 -6.67
N LYS A 99 2.46 8.92 -7.01
CA LYS A 99 2.95 7.60 -6.62
C LYS A 99 4.35 7.38 -7.22
N ASP A 100 5.28 6.99 -6.37
CA ASP A 100 6.66 6.72 -6.74
C ASP A 100 6.77 5.42 -7.53
N TYR A 101 6.73 5.52 -8.86
CA TYR A 101 7.00 4.40 -9.76
C TYR A 101 8.36 3.79 -9.48
N SER A 102 8.35 2.46 -9.40
CA SER A 102 9.55 1.66 -9.20
C SER A 102 9.76 0.77 -10.41
N PHE A 103 11.01 0.50 -10.74
CA PHE A 103 11.43 -0.37 -11.83
C PHE A 103 12.37 -1.44 -11.28
N VAL A 104 12.38 -2.61 -11.91
CA VAL A 104 13.41 -3.62 -11.64
C VAL A 104 14.54 -3.44 -12.65
N LYS A 105 15.73 -3.09 -12.18
CA LYS A 105 16.96 -3.03 -12.97
C LYS A 105 17.72 -4.34 -12.79
N ILE A 106 17.96 -5.05 -13.89
CA ILE A 106 18.85 -6.21 -13.95
C ILE A 106 20.11 -5.79 -14.68
N ASP A 107 21.20 -5.61 -13.94
CA ASP A 107 22.49 -5.20 -14.48
C ASP A 107 23.32 -6.43 -14.89
N MET A 108 23.57 -6.59 -16.18
CA MET A 108 24.35 -7.68 -16.78
C MET A 108 25.82 -7.29 -17.01
N LYS A 109 26.26 -6.08 -16.63
CA LYS A 109 27.66 -5.63 -16.78
C LYS A 109 28.62 -6.43 -15.90
N GLN A 110 28.14 -6.86 -14.73
CA GLN A 110 28.93 -7.52 -13.72
C GLN A 110 29.10 -9.00 -14.03
N GLU A 111 30.17 -9.61 -13.53
CA GLU A 111 30.42 -11.05 -13.67
C GLU A 111 29.22 -11.89 -13.20
N TYR A 112 28.60 -11.47 -12.10
CA TYR A 112 27.33 -11.97 -11.59
C TYR A 112 26.26 -10.87 -11.65
N PRO A 113 25.26 -10.97 -12.54
CA PRO A 113 24.23 -9.96 -12.67
C PRO A 113 23.52 -9.60 -11.37
N THR A 114 23.19 -8.32 -11.18
CA THR A 114 22.48 -7.83 -9.99
C THR A 114 21.06 -7.39 -10.31
N VAL A 115 20.13 -7.64 -9.40
CA VAL A 115 18.72 -7.26 -9.50
C VAL A 115 18.40 -6.24 -8.42
N THR A 116 17.99 -5.04 -8.84
CA THR A 116 17.74 -3.89 -7.95
C THR A 116 16.43 -3.20 -8.28
N ILE A 117 15.86 -2.50 -7.29
CA ILE A 117 14.71 -1.63 -7.50
C ILE A 117 15.25 -0.20 -7.67
N VAL A 118 14.89 0.46 -8.77
CA VAL A 118 15.25 1.86 -9.04
C VAL A 118 14.01 2.71 -9.19
N ARG A 119 14.10 3.97 -8.75
CA ARG A 119 13.07 5.00 -8.95
C ARG A 119 13.62 6.01 -9.96
N ARG A 120 12.84 6.33 -10.98
CA ARG A 120 13.22 7.29 -12.05
C ARG A 120 14.55 6.91 -12.75
N PRO A 121 14.59 5.86 -13.59
CA PRO A 121 15.77 5.62 -14.40
C PRO A 121 16.04 6.84 -15.29
N ALA A 122 17.29 7.30 -15.34
CA ALA A 122 17.69 8.39 -16.24
C ALA A 122 17.43 7.95 -17.70
N LEU A 123 16.91 8.85 -18.54
CA LEU A 123 16.58 8.57 -19.95
C LEU A 123 17.80 8.11 -20.77
N GLU A 124 19.01 8.48 -20.36
CA GLU A 124 20.25 8.05 -21.01
C GLU A 124 20.60 6.59 -20.73
N GLU A 125 20.01 6.00 -19.69
CA GLU A 125 20.23 4.63 -19.25
C GLU A 125 19.22 3.64 -19.85
N ALA A 126 18.00 4.09 -20.14
CA ALA A 126 16.96 3.27 -20.77
C ALA A 126 17.21 3.11 -22.29
N GLY A 127 18.24 2.33 -22.63
CA GLY A 127 18.42 1.67 -23.93
C GLY A 127 18.14 2.49 -25.18
N ARG A 128 19.10 3.31 -25.62
CA ARG A 128 19.19 3.64 -27.06
C ARG A 128 19.37 2.32 -27.84
N PRO A 129 18.67 2.10 -28.96
CA PRO A 129 18.76 0.85 -29.75
C PRO A 129 20.17 0.54 -30.28
N ASN A 130 21.05 1.54 -30.32
CA ASN A 130 22.46 1.42 -30.71
C ASN A 130 23.47 1.63 -29.57
N SER A 131 23.02 1.76 -28.32
CA SER A 131 23.93 1.70 -27.18
C SER A 131 23.87 0.30 -26.59
N LYS A 132 25.02 -0.36 -26.47
CA LYS A 132 25.23 -1.61 -25.72
C LYS A 132 24.96 -1.38 -24.22
N SER A 133 23.77 -0.90 -23.84
CA SER A 133 23.37 -0.74 -22.45
C SER A 133 23.13 -2.14 -21.88
N LYS A 134 24.16 -2.67 -21.22
CA LYS A 134 24.21 -4.03 -20.65
C LYS A 134 23.30 -4.21 -19.42
N PHE A 135 22.20 -3.48 -19.29
CA PHE A 135 21.21 -3.71 -18.23
C PHE A 135 19.79 -3.63 -18.77
N LYS A 136 18.89 -4.40 -18.15
CA LYS A 136 17.46 -4.45 -18.50
C LYS A 136 16.61 -3.78 -17.43
N LEU A 137 15.62 -3.02 -17.84
CA LEU A 137 14.65 -2.36 -16.97
C LEU A 137 13.27 -2.94 -17.20
N TYR A 138 12.60 -3.33 -16.12
CA TYR A 138 11.22 -3.81 -16.13
C TYR A 138 10.34 -2.88 -15.29
N GLY A 139 9.13 -2.59 -15.78
CA GLY A 139 8.18 -1.67 -15.14
C GLY A 139 7.49 -0.78 -16.16
N PRO A 140 6.87 0.33 -15.74
CA PRO A 140 6.78 0.85 -14.37
C PRO A 140 5.85 0.04 -13.47
N PHE A 141 6.24 -0.16 -12.21
CA PHE A 141 5.38 -0.73 -11.18
C PHE A 141 4.78 0.38 -10.32
N THR A 142 3.45 0.32 -10.14
CA THR A 142 2.63 1.29 -9.40
C THR A 142 2.79 1.19 -7.88
N SER A 143 3.17 0.00 -7.38
CA SER A 143 3.38 -0.28 -5.96
C SER A 143 4.80 -0.76 -5.70
N ALA A 144 5.62 0.10 -5.10
CA ALA A 144 6.97 -0.24 -4.66
C ALA A 144 6.96 -1.38 -3.62
N TYR A 145 5.96 -1.40 -2.74
CA TYR A 145 5.80 -2.44 -1.72
C TYR A 145 5.49 -3.81 -2.35
N ALA A 146 4.50 -3.88 -3.24
CA ALA A 146 4.16 -5.13 -3.92
C ALA A 146 5.35 -5.66 -4.74
N LEU A 147 6.09 -4.76 -5.40
CA LEU A 147 7.31 -5.10 -6.11
C LEU A 147 8.37 -5.69 -5.18
N GLN A 148 8.60 -5.05 -4.03
CA GLN A 148 9.58 -5.49 -3.04
C GLN A 148 9.22 -6.85 -2.43
N GLU A 149 7.94 -7.08 -2.12
CA GLU A 149 7.45 -8.38 -1.62
C GLU A 149 7.58 -9.47 -2.69
N ASN A 150 7.22 -9.18 -3.94
CA ASN A 150 7.35 -10.13 -5.06
C ASN A 150 8.82 -10.50 -5.30
N LEU A 151 9.73 -9.53 -5.31
CA LEU A 151 11.17 -9.80 -5.46
C LEU A 151 11.74 -10.54 -4.25
N ARG A 152 11.26 -10.26 -3.03
CA ARG A 152 11.65 -11.02 -1.83
C ARG A 152 11.22 -12.47 -1.95
N PHE A 153 10.01 -12.72 -2.43
CA PHE A 153 9.48 -14.06 -2.65
C PHE A 153 10.27 -14.80 -3.73
N LEU A 154 10.46 -14.18 -4.90
CA LEU A 154 11.22 -14.75 -6.01
C LEU A 154 12.67 -15.06 -5.61
N ARG A 155 13.29 -14.25 -4.76
CA ARG A 155 14.65 -14.50 -4.24
C ARG A 155 14.76 -15.81 -3.44
N ARG A 156 13.66 -16.33 -2.86
CA ARG A 156 13.66 -17.63 -2.14
C ARG A 156 13.71 -18.81 -3.11
N ILE A 157 13.23 -18.61 -4.33
CA ILE A 157 13.17 -19.62 -5.41
C ILE A 157 14.44 -19.52 -6.28
N PHE A 158 14.82 -18.30 -6.63
CA PHE A 158 15.94 -17.95 -7.49
C PHE A 158 16.86 -16.96 -6.75
N PRO A 159 17.87 -17.45 -6.00
CA PRO A 159 18.75 -16.58 -5.22
C PRO A 159 19.59 -15.62 -6.08
N PHE A 160 19.13 -14.38 -6.29
CA PHE A 160 19.86 -13.37 -7.07
C PHE A 160 20.62 -12.35 -6.20
N ARG A 161 21.73 -11.80 -6.71
CA ARG A 161 22.51 -10.72 -6.08
C ARG A 161 21.79 -9.36 -6.17
N LYS A 162 21.96 -8.53 -5.14
CA LYS A 162 21.42 -7.16 -5.07
C LYS A 162 22.50 -6.07 -5.19
N ARG A 163 23.77 -6.42 -5.01
CA ARG A 163 24.91 -5.49 -4.95
C ARG A 163 26.17 -6.16 -5.49
N VAL A 164 27.15 -5.34 -5.86
CA VAL A 164 28.42 -5.75 -6.47
C VAL A 164 29.52 -6.04 -5.43
N LYS A 165 29.41 -5.53 -4.19
CA LYS A 165 30.41 -5.76 -3.13
C LYS A 165 30.55 -7.25 -2.75
N ALA A 166 31.72 -7.64 -2.23
CA ALA A 166 31.99 -8.98 -1.72
C ALA A 166 30.89 -9.45 -0.74
N LEU A 167 30.53 -10.73 -0.82
CA LEU A 167 29.50 -11.32 0.02
C LEU A 167 29.88 -11.17 1.49
N THR A 168 29.04 -10.47 2.25
CA THR A 168 29.17 -10.44 3.71
C THR A 168 28.96 -11.85 4.28
N LYS A 169 29.52 -12.14 5.46
CA LYS A 169 29.28 -13.43 6.18
C LYS A 169 27.78 -13.74 6.32
N PHE A 170 26.97 -12.71 6.55
CA PHE A 170 25.51 -12.79 6.58
C PHE A 170 24.87 -13.14 5.23
N GLU A 171 25.45 -12.70 4.10
CA GLU A 171 24.97 -13.05 2.75
C GLU A 171 25.41 -14.46 2.33
N LYS A 172 26.56 -14.94 2.83
CA LYS A 172 26.94 -16.37 2.74
C LYS A 172 26.00 -17.25 3.56
N ASP A 173 25.73 -16.90 4.82
CA ASP A 173 24.77 -17.61 5.68
C ASP A 173 23.33 -17.57 5.12
N LEU A 174 22.92 -16.49 4.45
CA LEU A 174 21.60 -16.38 3.80
C LEU A 174 21.48 -17.30 2.58
N LEU A 175 22.59 -17.51 1.84
CA LEU A 175 22.67 -18.47 0.75
C LEU A 175 22.64 -19.91 1.27
N GLU A 176 23.28 -20.19 2.41
CA GLU A 176 23.39 -21.53 2.99
C GLU A 176 22.17 -21.97 3.83
N LYS A 177 21.44 -21.06 4.50
CA LYS A 177 20.46 -21.45 5.55
C LYS A 177 19.02 -20.95 5.42
N ARG A 178 18.64 -20.24 4.34
CA ARG A 178 17.27 -19.67 4.19
C ARG A 178 16.66 -19.73 2.79
N SER A 179 17.33 -20.34 1.83
CA SER A 179 16.84 -20.53 0.46
C SER A 179 16.14 -21.87 0.36
N ILE A 180 15.03 -21.94 -0.40
CA ILE A 180 14.34 -23.21 -0.66
C ILE A 180 14.84 -23.82 -1.97
N GLY A 181 15.42 -22.99 -2.86
CA GLY A 181 16.15 -23.44 -4.03
C GLY A 181 17.65 -23.61 -3.77
N ALA A 182 18.28 -24.52 -4.51
CA ALA A 182 19.73 -24.69 -4.52
C ALA A 182 20.44 -23.39 -4.95
N VAL A 183 21.53 -23.05 -4.25
CA VAL A 183 22.44 -21.99 -4.67
C VAL A 183 23.16 -22.45 -5.94
N PRO A 184 23.24 -21.63 -7.00
CA PRO A 184 23.98 -22.00 -8.21
C PRO A 184 25.43 -22.34 -7.87
N ALA A 185 25.88 -23.52 -8.28
CA ALA A 185 27.25 -24.00 -8.02
C ALA A 185 28.27 -23.35 -8.95
N SER A 186 27.82 -22.81 -10.09
CA SER A 186 28.67 -22.16 -11.07
C SER A 186 28.08 -20.84 -11.59
N ARG A 187 28.93 -20.04 -12.22
CA ARG A 187 28.50 -18.83 -12.93
C ARG A 187 27.49 -19.14 -14.03
N VAL A 188 27.65 -20.26 -14.74
CA VAL A 188 26.75 -20.67 -15.82
C VAL A 188 25.36 -20.95 -15.28
N GLU A 189 25.27 -21.68 -14.17
CA GLU A 189 23.99 -21.95 -13.50
C GLU A 189 23.33 -20.67 -12.97
N TYR A 190 24.13 -19.73 -12.43
CA TYR A 190 23.62 -18.44 -11.98
C TYR A 190 23.00 -17.64 -13.13
N LEU A 191 23.65 -17.64 -14.30
CA LEU A 191 23.13 -16.96 -15.49
C LEU A 191 21.85 -17.61 -16.02
N ASP A 192 21.75 -18.94 -16.03
CA ASP A 192 20.49 -19.63 -16.40
C ASP A 192 19.35 -19.27 -15.44
N MET A 193 19.64 -19.22 -14.14
CA MET A 193 18.70 -18.79 -13.13
C MET A 193 18.23 -17.33 -13.34
N ILE A 194 19.13 -16.40 -13.65
CA ILE A 194 18.76 -15.00 -13.95
C ILE A 194 17.90 -14.93 -15.22
N LYS A 195 18.18 -15.73 -16.24
CA LYS A 195 17.33 -15.82 -17.45
C LYS A 195 15.91 -16.31 -17.11
N ARG A 196 15.77 -17.29 -16.21
CA ARG A 196 14.46 -17.75 -15.71
C ARG A 196 13.74 -16.66 -14.93
N LEU A 197 14.45 -15.93 -14.08
CA LEU A 197 13.89 -14.78 -13.35
C LEU A 197 13.37 -13.70 -14.30
N MET A 198 14.13 -13.38 -15.35
CA MET A 198 13.71 -12.44 -16.39
C MET A 198 12.41 -12.88 -17.08
N LYS A 199 12.34 -14.16 -17.51
CA LYS A 199 11.13 -14.73 -18.10
C LYS A 199 9.91 -14.61 -17.18
N ILE A 200 10.07 -14.77 -15.86
CA ILE A 200 8.99 -14.61 -14.88
C ILE A 200 8.53 -13.15 -14.80
N ILE A 201 9.46 -12.19 -14.76
CA ILE A 201 9.14 -10.76 -14.71
C ILE A 201 8.43 -10.32 -16.01
N GLU A 202 8.76 -10.94 -17.14
CA GLU A 202 8.13 -10.76 -18.46
C GLU A 202 6.74 -11.44 -18.55
N GLY A 203 6.31 -12.19 -17.53
CA GLY A 203 5.01 -12.86 -17.48
C GLY A 203 5.01 -14.29 -18.02
N HIS A 204 6.15 -14.83 -18.43
CA HIS A 204 6.30 -16.20 -18.95
C HIS A 204 6.47 -17.25 -17.85
N THR A 205 5.80 -17.07 -16.70
CA THR A 205 5.90 -17.96 -15.52
C THR A 205 5.55 -19.42 -15.87
N SER A 206 4.50 -19.65 -16.65
CA SER A 206 4.07 -21.00 -17.05
C SER A 206 5.12 -21.72 -17.90
N ALA A 207 5.90 -21.01 -18.71
CA ALA A 207 7.00 -21.60 -19.48
C ALA A 207 8.12 -22.07 -18.53
N VAL A 208 8.50 -21.24 -17.56
CA VAL A 208 9.53 -21.59 -16.57
C VAL A 208 9.09 -22.78 -15.72
N GLN A 209 7.82 -22.87 -15.35
CA GLN A 209 7.27 -24.03 -14.63
C GLN A 209 7.37 -25.33 -15.44
N ARG A 210 7.05 -25.29 -16.74
CA ARG A 210 7.21 -26.46 -17.63
C ARG A 210 8.67 -26.90 -17.73
N ASP A 211 9.59 -25.95 -17.87
CA ASP A 211 11.03 -26.24 -17.96
C ASP A 211 11.55 -26.89 -16.66
N LEU A 212 11.10 -26.40 -15.49
CA LEU A 212 11.46 -26.98 -14.20
C LEU A 212 10.87 -28.38 -14.02
N LYS A 213 9.62 -28.63 -14.44
CA LYS A 213 9.03 -29.98 -14.40
C LYS A 213 9.85 -30.97 -15.22
N LYS A 214 10.24 -30.60 -16.44
CA LYS A 214 11.12 -31.43 -17.27
C LYS A 214 12.45 -31.74 -16.56
N LYS A 215 13.08 -30.72 -15.96
CA LYS A 215 14.33 -30.88 -15.20
C LYS A 215 14.17 -31.80 -13.98
N MET A 216 13.07 -31.65 -13.23
CA MET A 216 12.74 -32.52 -12.09
C MET A 216 12.58 -33.98 -12.52
N HIS A 217 11.86 -34.24 -13.62
CA HIS A 217 11.71 -35.61 -14.16
C HIS A 217 13.03 -36.20 -14.64
N ALA A 218 13.90 -35.40 -15.26
CA ALA A 218 15.23 -35.84 -15.66
C ALA A 218 16.08 -36.27 -14.45
N PHE A 219 16.10 -35.46 -13.37
CA PHE A 219 16.77 -35.83 -12.12
C PHE A 219 16.18 -37.07 -11.47
N SER A 220 14.85 -37.21 -11.46
CA SER A 220 14.18 -38.41 -10.95
C SER A 220 14.56 -39.66 -11.74
N LYS A 221 14.65 -39.58 -13.08
CA LYS A 221 15.09 -40.70 -13.94
C LYS A 221 16.55 -41.06 -13.69
N ALA A 222 17.40 -40.08 -13.46
CA ALA A 222 18.81 -40.26 -13.11
C ALA A 222 19.05 -40.70 -11.66
N LYS A 223 18.00 -41.02 -10.88
CA LYS A 223 18.06 -41.36 -9.44
C LYS A 223 18.70 -40.27 -8.56
N GLN A 224 18.68 -39.03 -9.03
CA GLN A 224 19.18 -37.84 -8.32
C GLN A 224 18.05 -37.20 -7.49
N TYR A 225 17.65 -37.89 -6.42
CA TYR A 225 16.44 -37.57 -5.66
C TYR A 225 16.50 -36.25 -4.91
N GLU A 226 17.67 -35.83 -4.41
CA GLU A 226 17.83 -34.55 -3.72
C GLU A 226 17.64 -33.36 -4.67
N GLN A 227 18.24 -33.44 -5.86
CA GLN A 227 18.10 -32.44 -6.91
C GLN A 227 16.64 -32.40 -7.41
N ALA A 228 16.01 -33.56 -7.60
CA ALA A 228 14.60 -33.65 -7.97
C ALA A 228 13.69 -33.00 -6.90
N ALA A 229 13.94 -33.28 -5.62
CA ALA A 229 13.19 -32.68 -4.51
C ALA A 229 13.37 -31.15 -4.45
N SER A 230 14.59 -30.64 -4.67
CA SER A 230 14.86 -29.21 -4.75
C SER A 230 14.06 -28.53 -5.86
N VAL A 231 14.08 -29.10 -7.07
CA VAL A 231 13.32 -28.56 -8.22
C VAL A 231 11.80 -28.67 -7.99
N ARG A 232 11.33 -29.76 -7.40
CA ARG A 232 9.91 -29.92 -7.00
C ARG A 232 9.47 -28.80 -6.06
N ASN A 233 10.27 -28.50 -5.05
CA ASN A 233 9.99 -27.42 -4.11
C ASN A 233 9.94 -26.07 -4.86
N GLN A 234 10.88 -25.80 -5.77
CA GLN A 234 10.84 -24.58 -6.61
C GLN A 234 9.53 -24.46 -7.41
N ILE A 235 9.02 -25.55 -7.97
CA ILE A 235 7.75 -25.57 -8.71
C ILE A 235 6.58 -25.23 -7.77
N GLN A 236 6.51 -25.83 -6.58
CA GLN A 236 5.45 -25.53 -5.60
C GLN A 236 5.46 -24.06 -5.17
N TRP A 237 6.64 -23.50 -4.91
CA TRP A 237 6.77 -22.08 -4.57
C TRP A 237 6.36 -21.17 -5.74
N LEU A 238 6.68 -21.56 -6.98
CA LEU A 238 6.21 -20.86 -8.17
C LEU A 238 4.69 -20.92 -8.35
N ASP A 239 4.05 -22.04 -8.02
CA ASP A 239 2.58 -22.15 -8.05
C ASP A 239 1.94 -21.18 -7.03
N ILE A 240 2.48 -21.11 -5.81
CA ILE A 240 2.06 -20.13 -4.80
C ILE A 240 2.26 -18.69 -5.30
N PHE A 241 3.41 -18.41 -5.94
CA PHE A 241 3.69 -17.10 -6.53
C PHE A 241 2.71 -16.74 -7.64
N SER A 242 2.46 -17.67 -8.57
CA SER A 242 1.56 -17.49 -9.71
C SER A 242 0.14 -17.25 -9.24
N ASN A 243 -0.33 -18.01 -8.24
CA ASN A 243 -1.65 -17.79 -7.64
C ASN A 243 -1.75 -16.44 -6.93
N ARG A 244 -0.69 -16.01 -6.21
CA ARG A 244 -0.63 -14.65 -5.65
C ARG A 244 -0.65 -13.58 -6.73
N GLN A 245 0.08 -13.74 -7.83
CA GLN A 245 0.06 -12.79 -8.94
C GLN A 245 -1.30 -12.76 -9.64
N LYS A 246 -2.00 -13.89 -9.79
CA LYS A 246 -3.38 -13.91 -10.28
C LYS A 246 -4.32 -13.15 -9.35
N ILE A 247 -4.19 -13.31 -8.04
CA ILE A 247 -5.00 -12.57 -7.06
C ILE A 247 -4.68 -11.07 -7.09
N VAL A 248 -3.40 -10.69 -7.14
CA VAL A 248 -2.98 -9.29 -7.23
C VAL A 248 -3.36 -8.69 -8.57
N SER A 249 -3.16 -9.40 -9.68
CA SER A 249 -3.55 -8.96 -11.02
C SER A 249 -5.06 -8.91 -11.18
N ALA A 250 -5.83 -9.81 -10.56
CA ALA A 250 -7.28 -9.75 -10.54
C ALA A 250 -7.75 -8.58 -9.68
N LYS A 251 -7.13 -8.33 -8.52
CA LYS A 251 -7.39 -7.15 -7.69
C LYS A 251 -7.05 -5.86 -8.45
N GLU A 252 -5.89 -5.80 -9.10
CA GLU A 252 -5.43 -4.65 -9.87
C GLU A 252 -6.24 -4.49 -11.16
N TYR A 253 -6.69 -5.58 -11.80
CA TYR A 253 -7.62 -5.57 -12.94
C TYR A 253 -9.02 -5.13 -12.52
N LEU A 254 -9.54 -5.57 -11.36
CA LEU A 254 -10.78 -5.07 -10.78
C LEU A 254 -10.65 -3.57 -10.45
N GLU A 255 -9.51 -3.14 -9.93
CA GLU A 255 -9.19 -1.71 -9.68
C GLU A 255 -8.98 -0.90 -10.98
N ARG A 256 -8.62 -1.54 -12.11
CA ARG A 256 -8.30 -0.90 -13.41
C ARG A 256 -9.45 -0.90 -14.42
N THR A 257 -10.26 -1.95 -14.43
CA THR A 257 -11.31 -2.22 -15.44
C THR A 257 -12.67 -1.73 -14.97
N MET A 258 -12.89 -1.63 -13.66
CA MET A 258 -14.03 -0.86 -13.17
C MET A 258 -13.73 0.62 -13.47
N PRO A 259 -14.56 1.30 -14.26
CA PRO A 259 -14.42 2.74 -14.36
C PRO A 259 -14.56 3.30 -12.94
N ARG A 260 -13.85 4.39 -12.63
CA ARG A 260 -14.31 5.32 -11.58
C ARG A 260 -15.61 5.96 -12.07
N VAL A 261 -16.64 5.15 -12.31
CA VAL A 261 -18.03 5.57 -12.14
C VAL A 261 -18.13 5.90 -10.67
N ASP A 262 -18.83 6.97 -10.32
CA ASP A 262 -19.02 7.52 -8.98
C ASP A 262 -19.46 6.48 -7.93
N THR A 263 -18.53 5.61 -7.52
CA THR A 263 -18.72 4.53 -6.55
C THR A 263 -18.51 5.03 -5.12
N THR A 264 -18.01 6.25 -4.96
CA THR A 264 -17.87 6.91 -3.66
C THR A 264 -19.23 7.04 -2.95
N ASN A 265 -20.29 7.40 -3.70
CA ASN A 265 -21.65 7.48 -3.17
C ASN A 265 -22.26 6.10 -2.89
N ASN A 266 -21.99 5.10 -3.75
CA ASN A 266 -22.46 3.73 -3.53
C ASN A 266 -21.80 3.06 -2.32
N ALA A 267 -20.50 3.29 -2.07
CA ALA A 267 -19.82 2.70 -0.92
C ALA A 267 -20.38 3.20 0.42
N LEU A 268 -20.67 4.50 0.54
CA LEU A 268 -21.26 5.06 1.77
C LEU A 268 -22.70 4.58 1.97
N ALA A 269 -23.49 4.48 0.89
CA ALA A 269 -24.85 3.92 0.93
C ALA A 269 -24.82 2.42 1.29
N ASP A 270 -23.86 1.66 0.78
CA ASP A 270 -23.68 0.25 1.10
C ASP A 270 -23.25 0.05 2.56
N ILE A 271 -22.38 0.92 3.09
CA ILE A 271 -22.04 0.94 4.52
C ILE A 271 -23.30 1.26 5.35
N GLN A 272 -24.08 2.27 4.96
CA GLN A 272 -25.33 2.60 5.65
C GLN A 272 -26.27 1.39 5.69
N ARG A 273 -26.49 0.72 4.56
CA ARG A 273 -27.38 -0.45 4.45
C ARG A 273 -26.87 -1.62 5.28
N ALA A 274 -25.59 -1.97 5.15
CA ALA A 274 -24.98 -3.10 5.84
C ALA A 274 -24.94 -2.92 7.36
N LEU A 275 -24.67 -1.70 7.82
CA LEU A 275 -24.62 -1.33 9.23
C LEU A 275 -25.98 -0.84 9.76
N LYS A 276 -27.03 -0.81 8.94
CA LYS A 276 -28.37 -0.29 9.31
C LYS A 276 -28.30 1.09 9.98
N LEU A 277 -27.50 2.01 9.43
CA LEU A 277 -27.35 3.37 9.94
C LEU A 277 -28.53 4.24 9.50
N LYS A 278 -28.93 5.19 10.36
CA LYS A 278 -30.01 6.14 10.07
C LYS A 278 -29.69 7.02 8.85
N ASN A 279 -28.45 7.50 8.78
CA ASN A 279 -27.97 8.41 7.73
C ASN A 279 -26.73 7.84 7.05
N ILE A 280 -26.47 8.30 5.83
CA ILE A 280 -25.22 8.02 5.10
C ILE A 280 -24.03 8.52 5.94
N PRO A 281 -22.99 7.70 6.16
CA PRO A 281 -21.87 8.09 7.02
C PRO A 281 -20.85 8.96 6.28
N HIS A 282 -21.23 10.20 5.97
CA HIS A 282 -20.36 11.16 5.27
C HIS A 282 -19.04 11.42 6.02
N ARG A 283 -19.07 11.45 7.35
CA ARG A 283 -17.89 11.63 8.20
C ARG A 283 -17.59 10.38 9.02
N ILE A 284 -16.47 9.72 8.72
CA ILE A 284 -16.00 8.49 9.39
C ILE A 284 -14.71 8.80 10.16
N GLU A 285 -14.66 8.43 11.44
CA GLU A 285 -13.44 8.52 12.25
C GLU A 285 -12.82 7.14 12.46
N GLY A 286 -11.51 7.02 12.26
CA GLY A 286 -10.72 5.81 12.53
C GLY A 286 -9.77 6.01 13.70
N TYR A 287 -9.70 5.02 14.60
CA TYR A 287 -8.88 5.06 15.81
C TYR A 287 -7.91 3.88 15.88
N ASP A 288 -6.66 4.15 16.24
CA ASP A 288 -5.62 3.15 16.54
C ASP A 288 -4.83 3.55 17.79
N ILE A 289 -4.37 2.55 18.56
CA ILE A 289 -3.50 2.74 19.73
C ILE A 289 -2.12 2.17 19.40
N SER A 290 -1.10 3.00 19.58
CA SER A 290 0.30 2.60 19.43
C SER A 290 1.04 2.71 20.75
N ASN A 291 1.55 1.58 21.24
CA ASN A 291 2.42 1.51 22.41
C ASN A 291 3.87 1.77 21.99
N ILE A 292 4.49 2.80 22.56
CA ILE A 292 5.92 3.05 22.40
C ILE A 292 6.62 2.32 23.55
N GLN A 293 7.56 1.42 23.23
CA GLN A 293 8.35 0.65 24.20
C GLN A 293 8.93 1.57 25.29
N GLY A 294 8.31 1.58 26.47
CA GLY A 294 8.88 2.19 27.67
C GLY A 294 7.89 2.90 28.59
N GLU A 295 7.08 3.85 28.09
CA GLU A 295 6.32 4.73 29.01
C GLU A 295 5.18 5.57 28.38
N PHE A 296 5.07 5.63 27.05
CA PHE A 296 4.09 6.52 26.39
C PHE A 296 3.27 5.78 25.34
N SER A 297 1.98 5.60 25.61
CA SER A 297 1.00 5.20 24.59
C SER A 297 0.45 6.43 23.89
N VAL A 298 0.20 6.31 22.58
CA VAL A 298 -0.42 7.37 21.78
C VAL A 298 -1.58 6.81 20.99
N GLY A 299 -2.74 7.44 21.13
CA GLY A 299 -3.88 7.22 20.27
C GLY A 299 -3.83 8.12 19.03
N SER A 300 -4.15 7.56 17.88
CA SER A 300 -4.29 8.30 16.63
C SER A 300 -5.74 8.28 16.17
N MET A 301 -6.23 9.45 15.73
CA MET A 301 -7.52 9.63 15.08
C MET A 301 -7.30 10.14 13.68
N VAL A 302 -7.89 9.46 12.71
CA VAL A 302 -7.97 9.88 11.31
C VAL A 302 -9.42 10.12 10.93
N VAL A 303 -9.65 11.00 9.96
CA VAL A 303 -10.99 11.38 9.52
C VAL A 303 -11.11 11.18 8.02
N PHE A 304 -12.24 10.63 7.60
CA PHE A 304 -12.64 10.56 6.21
C PHE A 304 -13.94 11.34 6.04
N THR A 305 -13.97 12.25 5.06
CA THR A 305 -15.13 13.03 4.66
C THR A 305 -15.46 12.65 3.23
N ASP A 306 -16.69 12.21 2.96
CA ASP A 306 -17.16 11.71 1.67
C ASP A 306 -16.23 10.64 1.09
N ALA A 307 -15.87 9.68 1.95
CA ALA A 307 -14.97 8.55 1.67
C ALA A 307 -13.55 8.94 1.22
N LYS A 308 -13.14 10.20 1.42
CA LYS A 308 -11.78 10.69 1.16
C LYS A 308 -11.10 11.07 2.49
N PRO A 309 -9.79 10.82 2.65
CA PRO A 309 -9.10 11.19 3.87
C PRO A 309 -9.02 12.71 4.05
N ASP A 310 -9.55 13.22 5.16
CA ASP A 310 -9.44 14.62 5.56
C ASP A 310 -8.32 14.79 6.59
N LYS A 311 -7.11 15.04 6.07
CA LYS A 311 -5.90 15.16 6.89
C LYS A 311 -5.91 16.36 7.82
N SER A 312 -6.71 17.39 7.54
CA SER A 312 -6.80 18.59 8.38
C SER A 312 -7.45 18.29 9.74
N GLU A 313 -8.30 17.27 9.76
CA GLU A 313 -9.05 16.79 10.93
C GLU A 313 -8.29 15.71 11.73
N TYR A 314 -7.07 15.33 11.33
CA TYR A 314 -6.32 14.27 12.03
C TYR A 314 -5.85 14.76 13.39
N ARG A 315 -5.89 13.88 14.40
CA ARG A 315 -5.51 14.22 15.78
C ARG A 315 -4.72 13.10 16.42
N LYS A 316 -3.88 13.47 17.37
CA LYS A 316 -3.12 12.55 18.22
C LYS A 316 -3.43 12.83 19.67
N PHE A 317 -3.54 11.77 20.44
CA PHE A 317 -3.85 11.81 21.85
C PHE A 317 -2.71 11.14 22.59
N LYS A 318 -1.91 11.94 23.31
CA LYS A 318 -0.98 11.37 24.30
C LYS A 318 -1.82 10.79 25.43
N ILE A 319 -1.66 9.49 25.70
CA ILE A 319 -2.32 8.80 26.82
C ILE A 319 -1.69 9.29 28.12
N LYS A 320 -2.54 9.60 29.12
CA LYS A 320 -2.09 10.23 30.38
C LYS A 320 -2.40 9.39 31.62
N SER A 321 -3.51 8.65 31.59
CA SER A 321 -4.08 8.02 32.78
C SER A 321 -3.91 6.51 32.85
N VAL A 322 -3.35 5.90 31.80
CA VAL A 322 -3.16 4.45 31.69
C VAL A 322 -1.69 4.12 31.87
N SER A 323 -1.39 3.34 32.91
CA SER A 323 -0.07 2.79 33.18
C SER A 323 0.10 1.43 32.51
N GLY A 324 1.17 1.24 31.74
CA GLY A 324 1.46 -0.02 31.04
C GLY A 324 0.74 -0.17 29.69
N ALA A 325 0.88 -1.35 29.08
CA ALA A 325 0.36 -1.65 27.74
C ALA A 325 -1.10 -2.15 27.77
N ASP A 326 -2.02 -1.31 28.25
CA ASP A 326 -3.47 -1.58 28.18
C ASP A 326 -4.11 -0.77 27.04
N ASP A 327 -4.23 -1.42 25.88
CA ASP A 327 -4.82 -0.83 24.68
C ASP A 327 -6.31 -0.49 24.88
N PHE A 328 -7.03 -1.25 25.72
CA PHE A 328 -8.46 -1.04 25.96
C PHE A 328 -8.69 0.24 26.74
N ALA A 329 -7.99 0.40 27.87
CA ALA A 329 -8.07 1.58 28.70
C ALA A 329 -7.58 2.82 27.94
N SER A 330 -6.52 2.67 27.14
CA SER A 330 -5.99 3.75 26.30
C SER A 330 -7.00 4.23 25.27
N LEU A 331 -7.69 3.30 24.60
CA LEU A 331 -8.74 3.63 23.63
C LEU A 331 -9.95 4.30 24.29
N ALA A 332 -10.35 3.83 25.48
CA ALA A 332 -11.42 4.45 26.24
C ALA A 332 -11.09 5.90 26.65
N GLU A 333 -9.86 6.17 27.11
CA GLU A 333 -9.41 7.54 27.43
C GLU A 333 -9.50 8.46 26.20
N VAL A 334 -9.01 7.98 25.05
CA VAL A 334 -9.02 8.75 23.78
C VAL A 334 -10.44 9.14 23.39
N LEU A 335 -11.35 8.18 23.37
CA LEU A 335 -12.73 8.42 22.97
C LEU A 335 -13.44 9.34 23.96
N GLN A 336 -13.25 9.14 25.26
CA GLN A 336 -13.83 10.03 26.27
C GLN A 336 -13.36 11.48 26.09
N ARG A 337 -12.07 11.69 25.84
CA ARG A 337 -11.51 13.03 25.60
C ARG A 337 -11.99 13.64 24.28
N ARG A 338 -12.07 12.82 23.23
CA ARG A 338 -12.58 13.24 21.91
C ARG A 338 -14.01 13.76 22.00
N PHE A 339 -14.89 13.04 22.68
CA PHE A 339 -16.32 13.36 22.68
C PHE A 339 -16.70 14.41 23.73
N ARG A 340 -15.84 14.69 24.72
CA ARG A 340 -15.94 15.88 25.58
C ARG A 340 -15.57 17.18 24.85
N HIS A 341 -14.93 17.10 23.68
CA HIS A 341 -14.53 18.29 22.93
C HIS A 341 -15.67 18.79 22.04
N HIS A 342 -16.44 19.78 22.52
CA HIS A 342 -17.63 20.29 21.83
C HIS A 342 -17.34 21.07 20.52
N GLY A 343 -16.11 21.55 20.32
CA GLY A 343 -15.74 22.32 19.12
C GLY A 343 -15.40 21.48 17.88
N TRP A 344 -15.54 20.15 17.91
CA TRP A 344 -15.23 19.28 16.77
C TRP A 344 -16.49 18.62 16.22
N ASN A 345 -16.61 18.56 14.89
CA ASN A 345 -17.74 17.95 14.20
C ASN A 345 -17.96 16.50 14.64
N GLN A 346 -19.21 16.11 14.86
CA GLN A 346 -19.54 14.74 15.25
C GLN A 346 -19.33 13.76 14.08
N PRO A 347 -18.77 12.56 14.32
CA PRO A 347 -18.72 11.53 13.29
C PRO A 347 -20.10 10.89 13.07
N ASN A 348 -20.34 10.43 11.85
CA ASN A 348 -21.48 9.56 11.55
C ASN A 348 -21.16 8.09 11.80
N LEU A 349 -19.88 7.72 11.80
CA LEU A 349 -19.39 6.38 12.05
C LEU A 349 -18.00 6.43 12.71
N VAL A 350 -17.79 5.58 13.71
CA VAL A 350 -16.51 5.39 14.41
C VAL A 350 -16.00 3.98 14.15
N LEU A 351 -14.76 3.88 13.67
CA LEU A 351 -14.05 2.64 13.42
C LEU A 351 -12.88 2.51 14.39
N LEU A 352 -12.82 1.38 15.09
CA LEU A 352 -11.73 1.02 16.00
C LEU A 352 -10.83 -0.04 15.32
N ASP A 353 -9.52 0.19 15.28
CA ASP A 353 -8.54 -0.80 14.82
C ASP A 353 -8.38 -1.93 15.86
N GLY A 354 -9.35 -2.84 15.85
CA GLY A 354 -9.57 -3.74 16.97
C GLY A 354 -10.47 -4.93 16.74
N GLY A 355 -10.34 -5.93 17.60
CA GLY A 355 -11.25 -7.08 17.62
C GLY A 355 -12.52 -6.82 18.43
N LYS A 356 -13.43 -7.81 18.44
CA LYS A 356 -14.67 -7.84 19.24
C LYS A 356 -14.46 -7.39 20.70
N GLY A 357 -13.38 -7.84 21.35
CA GLY A 357 -13.07 -7.47 22.73
C GLY A 357 -12.85 -5.96 22.93
N GLN A 358 -12.21 -5.29 21.97
CA GLN A 358 -11.95 -3.85 22.05
C GLN A 358 -13.23 -3.03 21.87
N LEU A 359 -14.08 -3.44 20.91
CA LEU A 359 -15.38 -2.80 20.67
C LEU A 359 -16.29 -2.89 21.89
N SER A 360 -16.46 -4.10 22.45
CA SER A 360 -17.33 -4.30 23.62
C SER A 360 -16.78 -3.60 24.86
N ALA A 361 -15.46 -3.66 25.11
CA ALA A 361 -14.85 -2.98 26.27
C ALA A 361 -15.07 -1.46 26.22
N VAL A 362 -14.81 -0.82 25.08
CA VAL A 362 -15.01 0.63 24.89
C VAL A 362 -16.46 1.03 25.12
N LEU A 363 -17.41 0.28 24.55
CA LEU A 363 -18.82 0.61 24.64
C LEU A 363 -19.42 0.33 26.03
N ASN A 364 -18.77 -0.52 26.85
CA ASN A 364 -19.17 -0.83 28.23
C ASN A 364 -18.54 0.13 29.26
N LEU A 365 -17.37 0.70 28.98
CA LEU A 365 -16.66 1.64 29.87
C LEU A 365 -17.09 3.11 29.70
N SER A 366 -17.68 3.43 28.56
CA SER A 366 -18.06 4.79 28.16
C SER A 366 -19.49 5.13 28.64
N PRO A 367 -19.91 6.41 28.79
CA PRO A 367 -21.22 6.77 29.37
C PRO A 367 -22.45 6.39 28.51
N PHE A 368 -22.31 5.46 27.55
CA PHE A 368 -23.36 4.93 26.69
C PHE A 368 -24.38 4.01 27.40
N THR A 369 -24.29 3.81 28.72
CA THR A 369 -25.24 3.00 29.49
C THR A 369 -26.22 3.88 30.26
N LYS A 370 -27.49 3.94 29.80
CA LYS A 370 -28.62 4.32 30.66
C LYS A 370 -29.07 3.09 31.48
N GLY A 371 -28.98 3.22 32.81
CA GLY A 371 -29.82 2.61 33.86
C GLY A 371 -30.23 1.14 33.81
N LYS A 372 -29.68 0.33 34.73
CA LYS A 372 -30.38 -0.27 35.88
C LYS A 372 -29.38 -1.07 36.72
N THR A 373 -29.37 -0.79 38.00
CA THR A 373 -28.82 -1.66 39.05
C THR A 373 -29.41 -3.06 38.96
N ARG A 374 -28.56 -4.09 38.98
CA ARG A 374 -28.65 -5.25 39.89
C ARG A 374 -27.50 -6.25 39.64
N SER A 375 -26.68 -6.42 40.68
CA SER A 375 -26.17 -7.70 41.21
C SER A 375 -26.18 -8.92 40.28
N HIS A 376 -25.03 -9.19 39.65
CA HIS A 376 -24.35 -10.51 39.62
C HIS A 376 -23.22 -10.45 38.59
N LEU A 377 -22.03 -10.02 39.00
CA LEU A 377 -20.81 -10.47 38.36
C LEU A 377 -20.36 -11.70 39.14
N SER A 378 -20.70 -12.89 38.63
CA SER A 378 -20.04 -14.11 39.03
C SER A 378 -18.57 -14.04 38.58
N PRO A 379 -17.61 -14.43 39.43
CA PRO A 379 -16.19 -14.37 39.08
C PRO A 379 -15.86 -15.58 38.19
N PHE A 380 -15.61 -15.33 36.90
CA PHE A 380 -14.89 -16.31 36.10
C PHE A 380 -13.47 -16.43 36.66
N THR A 381 -13.24 -17.56 37.32
CA THR A 381 -12.03 -17.90 38.06
C THR A 381 -11.06 -18.67 37.16
N LYS A 382 -9.76 -18.50 37.47
CA LYS A 382 -8.52 -19.14 36.98
C LYS A 382 -7.77 -18.30 35.93
N GLY A 383 -6.56 -17.78 36.19
CA GLY A 383 -5.55 -18.14 37.19
C GLY A 383 -4.66 -16.96 37.60
N LYS A 384 -4.05 -17.15 38.77
CA LYS A 384 -3.30 -16.19 39.59
C LYS A 384 -2.10 -15.58 38.86
N THR A 385 -1.96 -14.26 38.95
CA THR A 385 -0.80 -13.60 39.58
C THR A 385 -1.19 -12.17 39.94
N ARG A 386 -1.10 -11.87 41.24
CA ARG A 386 -1.40 -10.58 41.85
C ARG A 386 -0.27 -9.59 41.57
N SER A 387 -0.59 -8.35 41.24
CA SER A 387 0.05 -7.18 41.86
C SER A 387 -0.83 -5.92 41.70
N HIS A 388 -1.35 -5.48 42.84
CA HIS A 388 -1.71 -4.11 43.24
C HIS A 388 -2.39 -3.17 42.23
N LEU A 389 -3.73 -3.15 42.24
CA LEU A 389 -4.49 -1.90 42.03
C LEU A 389 -4.80 -1.28 43.39
N SER A 390 -4.33 -0.05 43.61
CA SER A 390 -4.81 0.80 44.71
C SER A 390 -6.18 1.42 44.35
N PRO A 391 -7.07 1.65 45.34
CA PRO A 391 -8.44 2.09 45.08
C PRO A 391 -8.48 3.58 44.75
N PHE A 392 -9.24 3.94 43.71
CA PHE A 392 -9.65 5.31 43.42
C PHE A 392 -10.27 5.95 44.68
N THR A 393 -9.59 6.96 45.21
CA THR A 393 -10.04 7.76 46.34
C THR A 393 -11.35 8.46 45.99
N LYS A 394 -12.33 8.30 46.89
CA LYS A 394 -13.60 9.03 46.90
C LYS A 394 -13.33 10.54 46.86
N GLY A 395 -13.55 11.14 45.70
CA GLY A 395 -13.74 12.57 45.54
C GLY A 395 -15.10 12.78 44.86
N GLU A 396 -15.96 13.54 45.50
CA GLU A 396 -17.36 13.78 45.14
C GLU A 396 -17.53 14.26 43.69
N ILE A 397 -17.81 13.34 42.78
CA ILE A 397 -18.39 13.69 41.49
C ILE A 397 -19.85 14.01 41.77
N LYS A 398 -20.17 15.30 41.89
CA LYS A 398 -21.54 15.85 41.94
C LYS A 398 -22.42 15.11 40.93
N ARG A 399 -23.36 14.31 41.44
CA ARG A 399 -24.28 13.43 40.68
C ARG A 399 -25.33 14.17 39.81
N GLY A 400 -25.11 15.45 39.47
CA GLY A 400 -26.12 16.31 38.86
C GLY A 400 -25.89 16.74 37.40
N LEU A 401 -24.73 16.51 36.79
CA LEU A 401 -24.35 17.22 35.54
C LEU A 401 -23.82 16.36 34.38
N LEU A 402 -24.08 15.05 34.39
CA LEU A 402 -23.72 14.14 33.28
C LEU A 402 -24.96 13.60 32.55
N ARG A 403 -26.03 14.39 32.47
CA ARG A 403 -27.19 14.13 31.62
C ARG A 403 -27.09 15.03 30.39
N SER A 404 -26.97 14.42 29.20
CA SER A 404 -26.88 15.00 27.85
C SER A 404 -25.46 15.22 27.28
N SER A 405 -25.34 15.05 25.95
CA SER A 405 -24.22 15.46 25.06
C SER A 405 -23.23 14.42 24.49
N MET A 406 -23.61 13.16 24.31
CA MET A 406 -22.98 12.33 23.26
C MET A 406 -24.04 11.90 22.26
N ASP A 407 -24.13 12.60 21.13
CA ASP A 407 -25.12 12.40 20.06
C ASP A 407 -24.81 11.20 19.15
N ILE A 408 -23.88 10.33 19.57
CA ILE A 408 -23.48 9.15 18.79
C ILE A 408 -24.03 7.87 19.42
N HIS A 409 -24.79 7.13 18.62
CA HIS A 409 -25.43 5.88 19.01
C HIS A 409 -24.42 4.71 19.01
N PRO A 410 -24.51 3.73 19.92
CA PRO A 410 -23.59 2.59 19.96
C PRO A 410 -23.47 1.81 18.64
N ASN A 411 -24.53 1.74 17.82
CA ASN A 411 -24.48 1.09 16.51
C ASN A 411 -23.63 1.85 15.47
N GLN A 412 -23.23 3.09 15.75
CA GLN A 412 -22.29 3.83 14.93
C GLN A 412 -20.83 3.50 15.27
N PHE A 413 -20.59 2.54 16.17
CA PHE A 413 -19.25 2.02 16.45
C PHE A 413 -19.07 0.66 15.80
N ILE A 414 -17.97 0.53 15.06
CA ILE A 414 -17.53 -0.72 14.45
C ILE A 414 -16.06 -1.01 14.78
N ALA A 415 -15.68 -2.27 14.66
CA ALA A 415 -14.28 -2.70 14.78
C ALA A 415 -13.93 -3.74 13.71
N ILE A 416 -12.70 -3.71 13.21
CA ILE A 416 -12.20 -4.62 12.18
C ILE A 416 -11.07 -5.50 12.74
N ALA A 417 -11.28 -6.81 12.77
CA ALA A 417 -10.26 -7.73 13.27
C ALA A 417 -9.10 -7.93 12.27
N LYS A 418 -7.88 -7.61 12.72
CA LYS A 418 -6.61 -7.63 11.94
C LYS A 418 -6.31 -8.91 11.13
N LYS A 419 -6.79 -10.09 11.55
CA LYS A 419 -6.45 -11.38 10.89
C LYS A 419 -7.49 -11.87 9.88
N LYS A 420 -8.77 -11.51 10.05
CA LYS A 420 -9.88 -12.08 9.28
C LYS A 420 -10.72 -11.03 8.54
N GLU A 421 -10.39 -9.75 8.67
CA GLU A 421 -11.15 -8.63 8.08
C GLU A 421 -12.64 -8.66 8.44
N GLN A 422 -12.96 -9.26 9.60
CA GLN A 422 -14.32 -9.35 10.12
C GLN A 422 -14.72 -8.03 10.76
N ILE A 423 -15.90 -7.54 10.41
CA ILE A 423 -16.47 -6.30 10.92
C ILE A 423 -17.45 -6.62 12.04
N PHE A 424 -17.24 -6.02 13.20
CA PHE A 424 -18.12 -6.12 14.36
C PHE A 424 -18.81 -4.78 14.60
N GLN A 425 -20.09 -4.79 14.99
CA GLN A 425 -20.87 -3.59 15.23
C GLN A 425 -21.54 -3.57 16.60
N GLY A 426 -21.51 -2.40 17.24
CA GLY A 426 -22.27 -2.10 18.45
C GLY A 426 -21.83 -2.86 19.70
N LYS A 427 -22.61 -2.71 20.79
CA LYS A 427 -22.26 -3.24 22.13
C LYS A 427 -22.03 -4.75 22.14
N ASN A 428 -22.91 -5.47 21.45
CA ASN A 428 -22.88 -6.93 21.39
C ASN A 428 -21.84 -7.45 20.38
N ALA A 429 -21.14 -6.55 19.67
CA ALA A 429 -20.19 -6.86 18.62
C ALA A 429 -20.77 -7.88 17.63
N HIS A 430 -21.91 -7.51 17.05
CA HIS A 430 -22.59 -8.32 16.04
C HIS A 430 -21.71 -8.40 14.79
N LEU A 431 -21.51 -9.60 14.28
CA LEU A 431 -20.73 -9.81 13.06
C LEU A 431 -21.53 -9.30 11.86
N ILE A 432 -20.93 -8.39 11.10
CA ILE A 432 -21.52 -7.85 9.87
C ILE A 432 -20.93 -8.59 8.69
N ASN A 433 -21.82 -9.23 7.91
CA ASN A 433 -21.44 -9.89 6.69
C ASN A 433 -21.35 -8.88 5.55
N LEU A 434 -20.15 -8.38 5.29
CA LEU A 434 -19.81 -7.57 4.13
C LEU A 434 -18.80 -8.34 3.30
N SER A 435 -19.08 -8.51 2.00
CA SER A 435 -18.13 -9.16 1.10
C SER A 435 -16.76 -8.46 1.17
N PRO A 436 -15.65 -9.18 1.38
CA PRO A 436 -14.31 -8.58 1.46
C PRO A 436 -13.90 -7.79 0.22
N SER A 437 -14.51 -8.09 -0.94
CA SER A 437 -14.28 -7.38 -2.21
C SER A 437 -15.21 -6.19 -2.43
N SER A 438 -16.21 -5.97 -1.57
CA SER A 438 -17.18 -4.87 -1.74
C SER A 438 -16.53 -3.49 -1.55
N PRO A 439 -16.99 -2.45 -2.28
CA PRO A 439 -16.51 -1.08 -2.10
C PRO A 439 -16.64 -0.57 -0.67
N ALA A 440 -17.71 -0.94 0.03
CA ALA A 440 -17.93 -0.64 1.45
C ALA A 440 -16.83 -1.24 2.34
N SER A 441 -16.52 -2.53 2.17
CA SER A 441 -15.46 -3.20 2.95
C SER A 441 -14.09 -2.58 2.67
N GLN A 442 -13.78 -2.29 1.40
CA GLN A 442 -12.52 -1.64 1.02
C GLN A 442 -12.38 -0.23 1.60
N LEU A 443 -13.47 0.55 1.66
CA LEU A 443 -13.46 1.87 2.28
C LEU A 443 -13.17 1.78 3.78
N LEU A 444 -13.84 0.88 4.50
CA LEU A 444 -13.61 0.68 5.93
C LEU A 444 -12.19 0.18 6.21
N GLN A 445 -11.65 -0.73 5.40
CA GLN A 445 -10.25 -1.16 5.46
C GLN A 445 -9.28 0.01 5.24
N ARG A 446 -9.56 0.90 4.27
CA ARG A 446 -8.74 2.11 4.03
C ARG A 446 -8.74 3.05 5.24
N VAL A 447 -9.87 3.22 5.92
CA VAL A 447 -9.95 4.03 7.16
C VAL A 447 -9.06 3.43 8.24
N ARG A 448 -9.14 2.11 8.47
CA ARG A 448 -8.29 1.38 9.43
C ARG A 448 -6.81 1.52 9.09
N ASP A 449 -6.44 1.20 7.86
CA ASP A 449 -5.05 1.19 7.41
C ASP A 449 -4.44 2.60 7.49
N GLU A 450 -5.23 3.65 7.23
CA GLU A 450 -4.81 5.04 7.39
C GLU A 450 -4.62 5.42 8.86
N ALA A 451 -5.48 4.94 9.77
CA ALA A 451 -5.32 5.13 11.22
C ALA A 451 -3.99 4.52 11.69
N HIS A 452 -3.75 3.26 11.31
CA HIS A 452 -2.51 2.55 11.62
C HIS A 452 -1.27 3.25 11.02
N ARG A 453 -1.35 3.68 9.75
CA ARG A 453 -0.26 4.42 9.08
C ARG A 453 0.05 5.75 9.78
N PHE A 454 -0.98 6.48 10.20
CA PHE A 454 -0.81 7.75 10.89
C PHE A 454 -0.16 7.59 12.26
N ALA A 455 -0.50 6.50 12.97
CA ALA A 455 0.14 6.10 14.22
C ALA A 455 1.64 5.80 14.01
N GLN A 456 1.99 4.97 13.02
CA GLN A 456 3.38 4.62 12.71
C GLN A 456 4.25 5.81 12.27
N LYS A 457 3.70 6.74 11.47
CA LYS A 457 4.46 7.93 11.02
C LYS A 457 4.96 8.75 12.21
N TYR A 458 4.20 8.81 13.30
CA TYR A 458 4.61 9.50 14.52
C TYR A 458 5.82 8.85 15.20
N TYR A 459 5.87 7.51 15.24
CA TYR A 459 6.98 6.76 15.81
C TYR A 459 8.30 7.12 15.13
N HIS A 460 8.31 7.22 13.80
CA HIS A 460 9.49 7.65 13.04
C HIS A 460 9.89 9.11 13.31
N THR A 461 8.93 10.03 13.48
CA THR A 461 9.23 11.44 13.80
C THR A 461 9.76 11.63 15.22
N LEU A 462 9.31 10.83 16.19
CA LEU A 462 9.86 10.86 17.55
C LEU A 462 11.25 10.22 17.63
N HIS A 463 11.49 9.10 16.93
CA HIS A 463 12.80 8.45 16.94
C HIS A 463 13.87 9.29 16.23
N SER A 464 13.54 10.00 15.14
CA SER A 464 14.48 10.96 14.52
C SER A 464 14.84 12.11 15.46
N LYS A 465 13.86 12.73 16.14
CA LYS A 465 14.12 13.80 17.12
C LYS A 465 14.86 13.33 18.38
N SER A 466 14.60 12.11 18.85
CA SER A 466 15.30 11.51 19.99
C SER A 466 16.76 11.17 19.65
N TYR A 467 17.02 10.72 18.41
CA TYR A 467 18.36 10.50 17.90
C TYR A 467 19.18 11.80 17.84
N ASP A 468 18.57 12.90 17.37
CA ASP A 468 19.22 14.22 17.36
C ASP A 468 19.46 14.78 18.78
N LYS A 469 18.51 14.64 19.72
CA LYS A 469 18.71 15.05 21.12
C LYS A 469 19.83 14.26 21.81
N ASN A 470 19.92 12.95 21.57
CA ASN A 470 20.99 12.12 22.12
C ASN A 470 22.35 12.42 21.48
N LYS A 471 22.38 12.81 20.20
CA LYS A 471 23.59 13.31 19.54
C LYS A 471 24.06 14.63 20.15
N ILE A 472 23.14 15.59 20.36
CA ILE A 472 23.43 16.90 20.99
C ILE A 472 23.92 16.73 22.43
N ARG A 473 23.30 15.85 23.23
CA ARG A 473 23.75 15.53 24.61
C ARG A 473 25.16 14.93 24.62
N LYS A 474 25.49 14.00 23.72
CA LYS A 474 26.83 13.39 23.61
C LYS A 474 27.91 14.40 23.20
N THR A 475 27.59 15.40 22.37
CA THR A 475 28.54 16.50 22.05
C THR A 475 28.77 17.44 23.22
N ARG A 476 27.76 17.69 24.06
CA ARG A 476 27.90 18.52 25.27
C ARG A 476 28.72 17.85 26.36
N THR A 477 28.52 16.55 26.60
CA THR A 477 29.34 15.81 27.57
C THR A 477 30.80 15.66 27.12
N LYS A 478 31.06 15.47 25.82
CA LYS A 478 32.44 15.46 25.29
C LYS A 478 33.16 16.81 25.43
N LYS A 479 32.47 17.94 25.20
CA LYS A 479 33.05 19.28 25.41
C LYS A 479 33.31 19.61 26.89
N ALA A 480 32.49 19.09 27.80
CA ALA A 480 32.71 19.26 29.24
C ALA A 480 33.91 18.42 29.74
N GLN A 481 34.10 17.21 29.20
CA GLN A 481 35.24 16.35 29.52
C GLN A 481 36.57 16.85 28.92
N SER A 482 36.55 17.52 27.77
CA SER A 482 37.78 18.14 27.22
C SER A 482 38.20 19.38 28.00
N ALA A 483 37.27 20.15 28.54
CA ALA A 483 37.58 21.34 29.35
C ALA A 483 38.17 21.02 30.74
N GLN A 484 37.86 19.85 31.29
CA GLN A 484 38.42 19.37 32.57
C GLN A 484 39.80 18.72 32.44
N ASN A 485 40.27 18.41 31.23
CA ASN A 485 41.60 17.85 30.98
C ASN A 485 42.63 18.91 30.54
N GLU A 486 42.21 20.16 30.36
CA GLU A 486 43.06 21.31 30.01
C GLU A 486 43.13 22.36 31.13
N SER A 487 42.67 22.04 32.35
CA SER A 487 42.81 22.87 33.56
C SER A 487 43.73 22.24 34.59
#